data_AF-A0A3D5B3P5-F1
#
_entry.id   AF-A0A3D5B3P5-F1
#
_cell.length_a   1.000
_cell.length_b   1.000
_cell.length_c   1.000
_cell.angle_alpha   90.00
_cell.angle_beta   90.00
_cell.angle_gamma   90.00
#
_symmetry.space_group_name_H-M   'P 1'
#
loop_
_entity.id
_entity.type
_entity.pdbx_description
1 polymer ?
#
loop_
_entity_poly.entity_id
_entity_poly.type
_entity_poly.pdbx_seq_one_letter_code
_entity_poly.pdbx_strand_id
1 'polypeptide(L)'
;MGLRIRKSVNLGAGFRVNVSKTGIGYSWGTKGYRVTKTANGRIRKTYTIPGTGVSYIDERQRTKETSNKTSPIESESENLSSSSFSEVSESTDPISKKIELAIILNKIGLFSLLGIVLIGSHVAFLTIPFIGLMLIICAHTVAKADINYDLDPEKEIEHKERISAWRTLSASNKFAQLISKQLYAENGDDSPIFSGLAKSCRLDTTLPFYIKSNVDCIHIKLAEGQQLLILPDRALLIRKRKVISLDYSELEISLSSFKFVEVGTLPNDAQVLTHVWQYANKNGEPDKRYNNNRHLPVCLYANLIIKNSTGFYIELIISNNRKAKDFSDLMTHIKTPTDSL
;
A
#
# COMPACT_ATOMS: atom_id res chain seq x y z
N MET A 1 -39.84 -13.97 33.47
CA MET A 1 -38.77 -13.20 34.15
C MET A 1 -37.49 -14.04 34.15
N GLY A 2 -36.43 -13.60 33.44
CA GLY A 2 -35.23 -14.42 33.24
C GLY A 2 -34.19 -14.25 34.36
N LEU A 3 -33.79 -15.36 34.98
CA LEU A 3 -32.77 -15.43 36.03
C LEU A 3 -31.45 -14.77 35.59
N ARG A 4 -30.97 -13.72 36.29
CA ARG A 4 -29.73 -13.00 35.96
C ARG A 4 -28.58 -13.53 36.82
N ILE A 5 -27.69 -14.32 36.22
CA ILE A 5 -26.47 -14.80 36.87
C ILE A 5 -25.30 -13.92 36.44
N ARG A 6 -24.63 -13.30 37.41
CA ARG A 6 -23.33 -12.63 37.25
C ARG A 6 -22.39 -13.21 38.30
N LYS A 7 -21.28 -13.79 37.87
CA LYS A 7 -20.20 -14.23 38.79
C LYS A 7 -18.96 -13.40 38.52
N SER A 8 -18.32 -12.92 39.58
CA SER A 8 -17.02 -12.24 39.51
C SER A 8 -16.00 -13.02 40.33
N VAL A 9 -14.88 -13.38 39.73
CA VAL A 9 -13.78 -14.09 40.39
C VAL A 9 -12.58 -13.15 40.48
N ASN A 10 -12.02 -13.00 41.68
CA ASN A 10 -10.78 -12.26 41.90
C ASN A 10 -9.61 -13.24 41.76
N LEU A 11 -8.67 -12.95 40.88
CA LEU A 11 -7.54 -13.83 40.56
C LEU A 11 -6.23 -13.35 41.21
N GLY A 12 -6.29 -12.31 42.06
CA GLY A 12 -5.12 -11.73 42.71
C GLY A 12 -4.39 -10.70 41.84
N ALA A 13 -3.39 -10.01 42.41
CA ALA A 13 -2.55 -9.01 41.74
C ALA A 13 -3.31 -7.93 40.93
N GLY A 14 -4.51 -7.53 41.40
CA GLY A 14 -5.34 -6.52 40.74
C GLY A 14 -6.17 -7.04 39.55
N PHE A 15 -6.09 -8.33 39.23
CA PHE A 15 -6.83 -8.97 38.14
C PHE A 15 -8.18 -9.55 38.60
N ARG A 16 -9.26 -9.25 37.87
CA ARG A 16 -10.61 -9.80 38.12
C ARG A 16 -11.29 -10.17 36.81
N VAL A 17 -12.01 -11.29 36.82
CA VAL A 17 -12.81 -11.75 35.68
C VAL A 17 -14.28 -11.71 36.07
N ASN A 18 -15.12 -11.14 35.20
CA ASN A 18 -16.57 -11.09 35.34
C ASN A 18 -17.20 -11.96 34.25
N VAL A 19 -17.94 -13.00 34.65
CA VAL A 19 -18.69 -13.85 33.74
C VAL A 19 -20.17 -13.47 33.82
N SER A 20 -20.78 -13.23 32.66
CA SER A 20 -22.17 -12.81 32.52
C SER A 20 -22.81 -13.45 31.28
N LYS A 21 -24.13 -13.32 31.11
CA LYS A 21 -24.86 -13.84 29.94
C LYS A 21 -24.32 -13.33 28.59
N THR A 22 -23.78 -12.10 28.53
CA THR A 22 -23.24 -11.53 27.29
C THR A 22 -21.79 -11.90 27.03
N GLY A 23 -21.17 -12.69 27.92
CA GLY A 23 -19.81 -13.19 27.78
C GLY A 23 -18.91 -12.84 28.98
N ILE A 24 -17.60 -12.98 28.75
CA ILE A 24 -16.54 -12.84 29.74
C ILE A 24 -15.92 -11.44 29.61
N GLY A 25 -15.90 -10.69 30.70
CA GLY A 25 -15.12 -9.45 30.85
C GLY A 25 -13.96 -9.64 31.82
N TYR A 26 -12.90 -8.85 31.67
CA TYR A 26 -11.77 -8.84 32.59
C TYR A 26 -11.38 -7.42 32.96
N SER A 27 -10.81 -7.26 34.14
CA SER A 27 -10.23 -6.00 34.59
C SER A 27 -8.88 -6.26 35.23
N TRP A 28 -7.94 -5.37 34.98
CA TRP A 28 -6.59 -5.42 35.53
C TRP A 28 -6.17 -4.02 35.96
N GLY A 29 -5.56 -3.89 37.14
CA GLY A 29 -4.99 -2.63 37.58
C GLY A 29 -4.70 -2.53 39.07
N THR A 30 -3.89 -1.54 39.41
CA THR A 30 -3.42 -1.22 40.77
C THR A 30 -3.92 0.17 41.18
N LYS A 31 -3.54 0.65 42.37
CA LYS A 31 -3.94 1.96 42.88
C LYS A 31 -3.32 3.06 42.01
N GLY A 32 -4.12 3.62 41.10
CA GLY A 32 -3.77 4.73 40.23
C GLY A 32 -3.98 4.48 38.74
N TYR A 33 -4.03 3.20 38.32
CA TYR A 33 -4.35 2.85 36.94
C TYR A 33 -5.12 1.54 36.85
N ARG A 34 -6.27 1.58 36.17
CA ARG A 34 -7.13 0.40 35.98
C ARG A 34 -7.69 0.33 34.57
N VAL A 35 -7.58 -0.85 33.95
CA VAL A 35 -8.19 -1.17 32.66
C VAL A 35 -9.30 -2.20 32.88
N THR A 36 -10.49 -1.92 32.36
CA THR A 36 -11.64 -2.81 32.41
C THR A 36 -12.17 -3.05 31.01
N LYS A 37 -12.19 -4.30 30.57
CA LYS A 37 -12.83 -4.74 29.34
C LYS A 37 -14.08 -5.54 29.68
N THR A 38 -15.25 -5.04 29.31
CA THR A 38 -16.51 -5.76 29.53
C THR A 38 -16.80 -6.73 28.39
N ALA A 39 -17.67 -7.70 28.63
CA ALA A 39 -18.12 -8.66 27.62
C ALA A 39 -18.76 -7.99 26.39
N ASN A 40 -19.34 -6.80 26.56
CA ASN A 40 -19.98 -6.04 25.48
C ASN A 40 -19.00 -5.21 24.64
N GLY A 41 -17.67 -5.42 24.79
CA GLY A 41 -16.64 -4.76 23.98
C GLY A 41 -16.27 -3.34 24.43
N ARG A 42 -16.77 -2.88 25.57
CA ARG A 42 -16.42 -1.58 26.15
C ARG A 42 -15.11 -1.70 26.94
N ILE A 43 -14.17 -0.82 26.62
CA ILE A 43 -12.87 -0.70 27.28
C ILE A 43 -12.88 0.62 28.05
N ARG A 44 -12.77 0.54 29.38
CA ARG A 44 -12.63 1.68 30.28
C ARG A 44 -11.21 1.71 30.84
N LYS A 45 -10.49 2.82 30.66
CA LYS A 45 -9.22 3.11 31.32
C LYS A 45 -9.44 4.20 32.36
N THR A 46 -9.03 3.95 33.59
CA THR A 46 -9.16 4.89 34.70
C THR A 46 -7.78 5.24 35.21
N TYR A 47 -7.47 6.54 35.20
CA TYR A 47 -6.27 7.13 35.75
C TYR A 47 -6.67 7.88 37.02
N THR A 48 -6.02 7.61 38.15
CA THR A 48 -6.37 8.23 39.44
C THR A 48 -5.10 8.62 40.15
N ILE A 49 -5.04 9.85 40.68
CA ILE A 49 -3.94 10.28 41.52
C ILE A 49 -4.30 9.95 42.98
N PRO A 50 -3.56 9.05 43.66
CA PRO A 50 -3.89 8.65 45.02
C PRO A 50 -3.83 9.84 46.00
N GLY A 51 -4.85 10.00 46.84
CA GLY A 51 -4.85 11.02 47.91
C GLY A 51 -5.37 12.40 47.50
N THR A 52 -5.54 12.68 46.21
CA THR A 52 -6.02 14.00 45.72
C THR A 52 -7.48 14.01 45.27
N GLY A 53 -8.12 12.83 45.17
CA GLY A 53 -9.51 12.71 44.67
C GLY A 53 -9.67 12.91 43.17
N VAL A 54 -8.60 13.24 42.43
CA VAL A 54 -8.64 13.51 41.00
C VAL A 54 -8.57 12.20 40.20
N SER A 55 -9.55 11.98 39.33
CA SER A 55 -9.57 10.84 38.41
C SER A 55 -10.00 11.24 37.01
N TYR A 56 -9.39 10.61 36.01
CA TYR A 56 -9.73 10.73 34.60
C TYR A 56 -10.15 9.37 34.05
N ILE A 57 -11.30 9.31 33.38
CA ILE A 57 -11.88 8.09 32.85
C ILE A 57 -11.99 8.23 31.33
N ASP A 58 -11.21 7.44 30.59
CA ASP A 58 -11.34 7.28 29.14
C ASP A 58 -12.15 6.00 28.87
N GLU A 59 -13.35 6.17 28.33
CA GLU A 59 -14.25 5.06 28.00
C GLU A 59 -14.44 4.97 26.50
N ARG A 60 -13.95 3.88 25.93
CA ARG A 60 -14.13 3.56 24.51
C ARG A 60 -15.03 2.35 24.41
N GLN A 61 -16.25 2.57 23.94
CA GLN A 61 -17.01 1.47 23.40
C GLN A 61 -16.38 1.17 22.05
N ARG A 62 -15.89 -0.08 21.86
CA ARG A 62 -15.71 -0.54 20.49
C ARG A 62 -17.13 -0.55 19.93
N THR A 63 -17.51 0.52 19.24
CA THR A 63 -18.55 0.45 18.24
C THR A 63 -18.08 -0.74 17.42
N LYS A 64 -18.79 -1.88 17.54
CA LYS A 64 -18.88 -2.71 16.35
C LYS A 64 -19.27 -1.66 15.32
N GLU A 65 -18.41 -1.39 14.35
CA GLU A 65 -18.92 -1.10 13.04
C GLU A 65 -19.92 -2.23 12.82
N THR A 66 -21.17 -1.94 13.16
CA THR A 66 -22.27 -2.56 12.51
C THR A 66 -22.01 -2.10 11.09
N SER A 67 -21.25 -2.94 10.37
CA SER A 67 -21.74 -3.44 9.10
C SER A 67 -23.21 -3.74 9.36
N ASN A 68 -24.03 -2.69 9.25
CA ASN A 68 -25.42 -2.84 9.01
C ASN A 68 -25.41 -3.58 7.69
N LYS A 69 -25.60 -4.91 7.79
CA LYS A 69 -26.30 -5.66 6.77
C LYS A 69 -27.65 -4.96 6.57
N THR A 70 -27.63 -3.92 5.78
CA THR A 70 -28.80 -3.26 5.20
C THR A 70 -28.33 -2.87 3.81
N SER A 71 -28.36 -3.90 2.95
CA SER A 71 -28.03 -3.89 1.51
C SER A 71 -26.97 -2.85 1.09
N PRO A 72 -25.68 -3.19 1.16
CA PRO A 72 -24.84 -2.86 0.03
C PRO A 72 -25.35 -3.68 -1.16
N ILE A 73 -25.35 -3.08 -2.35
CA ILE A 73 -25.18 -3.86 -3.57
C ILE A 73 -23.99 -4.78 -3.28
N GLU A 74 -24.23 -6.09 -3.28
CA GLU A 74 -23.19 -7.11 -3.24
C GLU A 74 -22.20 -6.76 -4.35
N SER A 75 -21.12 -6.11 -3.96
CA SER A 75 -20.01 -5.78 -4.82
C SER A 75 -18.82 -6.39 -4.13
N GLU A 76 -18.32 -7.44 -4.76
CA GLU A 76 -17.09 -8.12 -4.39
C GLU A 76 -16.01 -7.06 -4.17
N SER A 77 -15.48 -7.01 -2.94
CA SER A 77 -14.29 -6.21 -2.68
C SER A 77 -13.11 -6.99 -3.18
N GLU A 78 -12.66 -6.68 -4.40
CA GLU A 78 -11.43 -7.25 -4.93
C GLU A 78 -10.24 -6.62 -4.17
N ASN A 79 -9.61 -7.41 -3.31
CA ASN A 79 -8.35 -7.05 -2.66
C ASN A 79 -7.19 -7.28 -3.65
N LEU A 80 -6.98 -6.31 -4.53
CA LEU A 80 -5.95 -6.31 -5.58
C LEU A 80 -4.51 -6.49 -5.05
N SER A 81 -4.22 -6.09 -3.82
CA SER A 81 -2.85 -6.17 -3.27
C SER A 81 -2.48 -7.53 -2.65
N SER A 82 -3.45 -8.42 -2.48
CA SER A 82 -3.29 -9.61 -1.62
C SER A 82 -3.08 -10.93 -2.38
N SER A 83 -3.56 -11.02 -3.61
CA SER A 83 -3.33 -12.16 -4.50
C SER A 83 -2.03 -11.94 -5.27
N SER A 84 -1.32 -13.04 -5.57
CA SER A 84 -0.30 -13.10 -6.63
C SER A 84 1.13 -12.68 -6.28
N PHE A 85 1.70 -13.32 -5.26
CA PHE A 85 3.15 -13.57 -5.24
C PHE A 85 3.47 -15.05 -5.01
N SER A 86 2.46 -15.88 -4.73
CA SER A 86 2.64 -17.28 -4.34
C SER A 86 3.01 -18.21 -5.49
N GLU A 87 2.82 -17.80 -6.75
CA GLU A 87 3.04 -18.67 -7.92
C GLU A 87 3.98 -18.10 -8.98
N VAL A 88 4.59 -16.93 -8.74
CA VAL A 88 5.58 -16.41 -9.67
C VAL A 88 6.93 -17.05 -9.32
N SER A 89 7.41 -17.92 -10.21
CA SER A 89 8.63 -18.71 -10.06
C SER A 89 9.78 -17.83 -9.56
N GLU A 90 10.40 -18.26 -8.45
CA GLU A 90 11.57 -17.61 -7.89
C GLU A 90 12.67 -17.64 -8.95
N SER A 91 12.91 -16.49 -9.60
CA SER A 91 13.90 -16.38 -10.67
C SER A 91 15.24 -16.89 -10.18
N THR A 92 15.75 -17.95 -10.80
CA THR A 92 17.00 -18.62 -10.38
C THR A 92 18.24 -17.81 -10.78
N ASP A 93 18.02 -16.68 -11.44
CA ASP A 93 19.02 -15.79 -12.01
C ASP A 93 20.08 -15.36 -10.98
N PRO A 94 21.36 -15.35 -11.35
CA PRO A 94 22.42 -14.91 -10.45
C PRO A 94 22.28 -13.42 -10.08
N ILE A 95 21.68 -12.62 -10.96
CA ILE A 95 21.45 -11.18 -10.78
C ILE A 95 20.41 -10.94 -9.68
N SER A 96 19.27 -11.64 -9.71
CA SER A 96 18.22 -11.49 -8.69
C SER A 96 18.77 -11.85 -7.32
N LYS A 97 19.47 -12.99 -7.18
CA LYS A 97 20.13 -13.41 -5.94
C LYS A 97 21.13 -12.37 -5.41
N LYS A 98 21.92 -11.75 -6.29
CA LYS A 98 22.87 -10.69 -5.89
C LYS A 98 22.15 -9.47 -5.34
N ILE A 99 21.03 -9.07 -5.96
CA ILE A 99 20.16 -7.99 -5.46
C ILE A 99 19.54 -8.37 -4.11
N GLU A 100 19.02 -9.58 -3.97
CA GLU A 100 18.46 -10.06 -2.69
C GLU A 100 19.48 -9.98 -1.56
N LEU A 101 20.71 -10.43 -1.82
CA LEU A 101 21.82 -10.33 -0.87
C LEU A 101 22.11 -8.88 -0.50
N ALA A 102 22.21 -7.96 -1.47
CA ALA A 102 22.43 -6.54 -1.19
C ALA A 102 21.34 -5.94 -0.28
N ILE A 103 20.07 -6.29 -0.53
CA ILE A 103 18.94 -5.83 0.30
C ILE A 103 19.02 -6.43 1.71
N ILE A 104 19.37 -7.71 1.83
CA ILE A 104 19.51 -8.40 3.12
C ILE A 104 20.65 -7.81 3.93
N LEU A 105 21.85 -7.64 3.33
CA LEU A 105 23.01 -7.05 3.99
C LEU A 105 22.72 -5.63 4.48
N ASN A 106 22.07 -4.79 3.66
CA ASN A 106 21.72 -3.43 4.06
C ASN A 106 20.72 -3.42 5.24
N LYS A 107 19.71 -4.30 5.22
CA LYS A 107 18.74 -4.41 6.32
C LYS A 107 19.37 -4.91 7.63
N ILE A 108 20.20 -5.94 7.56
CA ILE A 108 20.92 -6.47 8.72
C ILE A 108 21.89 -5.42 9.25
N GLY A 109 22.62 -4.75 8.37
CA GLY A 109 23.54 -3.68 8.72
C GLY A 109 22.84 -2.51 9.42
N LEU A 110 21.68 -2.08 8.91
CA LEU A 110 20.87 -1.03 9.53
C LEU A 110 20.33 -1.45 10.91
N PHE A 111 19.87 -2.69 11.05
CA PHE A 111 19.41 -3.22 12.34
C PHE A 111 20.55 -3.33 13.35
N SER A 112 21.73 -3.77 12.90
CA SER A 112 22.94 -3.85 13.71
C SER A 112 23.39 -2.48 14.22
N LEU A 113 23.21 -1.41 13.43
CA LEU A 113 23.53 -0.04 13.82
C LEU A 113 22.65 0.47 14.99
N LEU A 114 21.43 -0.05 15.15
CA LEU A 114 20.57 0.25 16.31
C LEU A 114 21.15 -0.30 17.64
N GLY A 115 22.11 -1.23 17.57
CA GLY A 115 22.84 -1.77 18.71
C GLY A 115 23.65 -0.74 19.52
N ILE A 116 23.82 0.49 19.00
CA ILE A 116 24.45 1.61 19.72
C ILE A 116 23.78 1.86 21.08
N VAL A 117 22.46 1.66 21.17
CA VAL A 117 21.69 1.84 22.41
C VAL A 117 22.17 0.90 23.54
N LEU A 118 22.76 -0.25 23.19
CA LEU A 118 23.21 -1.25 24.16
C LEU A 118 24.62 -0.98 24.71
N ILE A 119 25.37 0.00 24.16
CA ILE A 119 26.74 0.31 24.57
C ILE A 119 26.84 0.65 26.06
N GLY A 120 25.82 1.30 26.63
CA GLY A 120 25.79 1.67 28.04
C GLY A 120 25.75 0.49 29.02
N SER A 121 25.48 -0.73 28.56
CA SER A 121 25.41 -1.92 29.41
C SER A 121 26.73 -2.71 29.48
N HIS A 122 27.48 -2.78 28.39
CA HIS A 122 28.75 -3.51 28.33
C HIS A 122 29.63 -3.05 27.16
N VAL A 123 30.95 -2.93 27.39
CA VAL A 123 31.92 -2.44 26.40
C VAL A 123 31.99 -3.33 25.15
N ALA A 124 31.74 -4.62 25.30
CA ALA A 124 31.74 -5.58 24.18
C ALA A 124 30.74 -5.22 23.06
N PHE A 125 29.67 -4.50 23.38
CA PHE A 125 28.65 -4.10 22.40
C PHE A 125 29.10 -2.99 21.45
N LEU A 126 30.27 -2.37 21.68
CA LEU A 126 30.86 -1.41 20.75
C LEU A 126 31.10 -2.03 19.37
N THR A 127 31.37 -3.33 19.29
CA THR A 127 31.68 -4.04 18.02
C THR A 127 30.48 -4.17 17.09
N ILE A 128 29.25 -4.21 17.63
CA ILE A 128 28.01 -4.41 16.86
C ILE A 128 27.83 -3.34 15.78
N PRO A 129 27.81 -2.02 16.08
CA PRO A 129 27.63 -1.00 15.06
C PRO A 129 28.75 -0.97 14.01
N PHE A 130 29.99 -1.35 14.35
CA PHE A 130 31.07 -1.47 13.38
C PHE A 130 30.81 -2.59 12.37
N ILE A 131 30.33 -3.75 12.83
CA ILE A 131 29.90 -4.83 11.95
C ILE A 131 28.74 -4.35 11.07
N GLY A 132 27.76 -3.65 11.66
CA GLY A 132 26.64 -3.07 10.93
C GLY A 132 27.07 -2.13 9.80
N LEU A 133 28.00 -1.22 10.08
CA LEU A 133 28.58 -0.32 9.09
C LEU A 133 29.31 -1.08 7.97
N MET A 134 30.11 -2.10 8.32
CA MET A 134 30.79 -2.95 7.34
C MET A 134 29.81 -3.67 6.42
N LEU A 135 28.71 -4.19 6.95
CA LEU A 135 27.64 -4.81 6.15
C LEU A 135 26.97 -3.82 5.20
N ILE A 136 26.70 -2.59 5.64
CA ILE A 136 26.14 -1.52 4.79
C ILE A 136 27.11 -1.14 3.67
N ILE A 137 28.41 -1.02 3.98
CA ILE A 137 29.43 -0.73 2.97
C ILE A 137 29.48 -1.88 1.95
N CYS A 138 29.54 -3.13 2.40
CA CYS A 138 29.54 -4.30 1.54
C CYS A 138 28.29 -4.35 0.63
N ALA A 139 27.10 -4.03 1.18
CA ALA A 139 25.86 -3.94 0.41
C ALA A 139 25.93 -2.87 -0.70
N HIS A 140 26.58 -1.74 -0.43
CA HIS A 140 26.67 -0.60 -1.33
C HIS A 140 27.87 -0.62 -2.27
N THR A 141 28.81 -1.55 -2.13
CA THR A 141 30.00 -1.63 -2.99
C THR A 141 30.07 -2.97 -3.72
N VAL A 142 30.18 -4.07 -2.98
CA VAL A 142 30.47 -5.41 -3.52
C VAL A 142 29.20 -6.13 -3.97
N ALA A 143 28.13 -6.03 -3.19
CA ALA A 143 26.88 -6.75 -3.46
C ALA A 143 26.02 -6.10 -4.55
N LYS A 144 26.41 -4.95 -5.11
CA LYS A 144 25.69 -4.31 -6.23
C LYS A 144 25.67 -5.21 -7.46
N ALA A 145 24.50 -5.41 -8.05
CA ALA A 145 24.39 -6.04 -9.36
C ALA A 145 24.89 -5.07 -10.44
N ASP A 146 25.94 -5.47 -11.17
CA ASP A 146 26.49 -4.69 -12.28
C ASP A 146 25.84 -5.21 -13.57
N ILE A 147 25.04 -4.37 -14.21
CA ILE A 147 24.27 -4.67 -15.41
C ILE A 147 24.62 -3.62 -16.44
N ASN A 148 25.48 -3.97 -17.39
CA ASN A 148 25.85 -3.06 -18.47
C ASN A 148 25.13 -3.47 -19.75
N TYR A 149 24.47 -2.51 -20.38
CA TYR A 149 23.76 -2.69 -21.62
C TYR A 149 24.60 -2.16 -22.77
N ASP A 150 24.80 -3.01 -23.77
CA ASP A 150 25.29 -2.58 -25.08
C ASP A 150 24.05 -2.40 -25.96
N LEU A 151 23.56 -1.16 -26.07
CA LEU A 151 22.35 -0.83 -26.81
C LEU A 151 22.75 -0.23 -28.15
N ASP A 152 22.11 -0.73 -29.21
CA ASP A 152 22.14 -0.07 -30.51
C ASP A 152 21.58 1.37 -30.37
N PRO A 153 22.08 2.37 -31.14
CA PRO A 153 21.63 3.76 -31.02
C PRO A 153 20.10 3.94 -31.10
N GLU A 154 19.44 3.11 -31.91
CA GLU A 154 17.98 3.10 -32.04
C GLU A 154 17.27 2.67 -30.74
N LYS A 155 17.73 1.59 -30.10
CA LYS A 155 17.20 1.10 -28.82
C LYS A 155 17.49 2.08 -27.68
N GLU A 156 18.61 2.79 -27.74
CA GLU A 156 18.93 3.82 -26.75
C GLU A 156 17.95 4.99 -26.83
N ILE A 157 17.55 5.40 -28.04
CA ILE A 157 16.51 6.42 -28.27
C ILE A 157 15.17 5.91 -27.74
N GLU A 158 14.76 4.70 -28.14
CA GLU A 158 13.51 4.08 -27.69
C GLU A 158 13.42 4.04 -26.16
N HIS A 159 14.52 3.66 -25.49
CA HIS A 159 14.58 3.62 -24.03
C HIS A 159 14.48 5.01 -23.39
N LYS A 160 15.13 6.03 -23.96
CA LYS A 160 15.01 7.43 -23.50
C LYS A 160 13.58 7.95 -23.67
N GLU A 161 12.93 7.65 -24.79
CA GLU A 161 11.54 8.00 -25.05
C GLU A 161 10.61 7.33 -24.03
N ARG A 162 10.83 6.03 -23.77
CA ARG A 162 10.11 5.29 -22.72
C ARG A 162 10.24 5.96 -21.36
N ILE A 163 11.47 6.30 -20.93
CA ILE A 163 11.69 7.02 -19.66
C ILE A 163 10.95 8.36 -19.66
N SER A 164 10.98 9.10 -20.76
CA SER A 164 10.30 10.39 -20.88
C SER A 164 8.77 10.27 -20.76
N ALA A 165 8.18 9.22 -21.35
CA ALA A 165 6.76 8.93 -21.25
C ALA A 165 6.35 8.66 -19.81
N TRP A 166 7.12 7.83 -19.09
CA TRP A 166 6.89 7.54 -17.68
C TRP A 166 7.07 8.77 -16.77
N ARG A 167 8.04 9.65 -17.07
CA ARG A 167 8.22 10.94 -16.37
C ARG A 167 7.02 11.86 -16.58
N THR A 168 6.50 11.94 -17.80
CA THR A 168 5.31 12.75 -18.12
C THR A 168 4.09 12.24 -17.36
N LEU A 169 3.91 10.93 -17.30
CA LEU A 169 2.79 10.29 -16.59
C LEU A 169 2.89 10.53 -15.06
N SER A 170 4.07 10.38 -14.47
CA SER A 170 4.28 10.58 -13.03
C SER A 170 4.18 12.05 -12.58
N ALA A 171 4.36 13.00 -13.50
CA ALA A 171 4.20 14.44 -13.24
C ALA A 171 2.72 14.87 -13.06
N SER A 172 1.77 13.94 -13.06
CA SER A 172 0.37 14.21 -12.70
C SER A 172 0.24 14.43 -11.19
N ASN A 173 -0.69 15.28 -10.73
CA ASN A 173 -0.79 15.63 -9.31
C ASN A 173 -1.16 14.40 -8.45
N LYS A 174 -1.90 13.44 -9.02
CA LYS A 174 -2.15 12.15 -8.39
C LYS A 174 -1.60 11.04 -9.27
N PHE A 175 -0.58 10.36 -8.75
CA PHE A 175 -0.04 9.11 -9.25
C PHE A 175 -0.03 8.12 -8.08
N ALA A 176 -0.93 7.15 -8.11
CA ALA A 176 -1.19 6.29 -6.95
C ALA A 176 -1.53 4.85 -7.38
N GLN A 177 -1.19 3.88 -6.53
CA GLN A 177 -1.62 2.49 -6.70
C GLN A 177 -2.98 2.28 -6.04
N LEU A 178 -3.88 1.62 -6.76
CA LEU A 178 -5.16 1.18 -6.25
C LEU A 178 -4.99 -0.15 -5.50
N ILE A 179 -5.38 -0.18 -4.24
CA ILE A 179 -5.22 -1.34 -3.33
C ILE A 179 -6.52 -2.14 -3.24
N SER A 180 -7.63 -1.42 -3.21
CA SER A 180 -8.95 -2.00 -3.25
C SER A 180 -9.80 -1.18 -4.21
N LYS A 181 -10.68 -1.88 -4.92
CA LYS A 181 -11.64 -1.31 -5.84
C LYS A 181 -13.00 -1.91 -5.50
N GLN A 182 -14.01 -1.06 -5.44
CA GLN A 182 -15.40 -1.47 -5.21
C GLN A 182 -16.32 -0.64 -6.11
N LEU A 183 -17.37 -1.27 -6.61
CA LEU A 183 -18.42 -0.58 -7.34
C LEU A 183 -19.16 0.34 -6.36
N TYR A 184 -19.25 1.63 -6.69
CA TYR A 184 -19.99 2.61 -5.90
C TYR A 184 -21.47 2.64 -6.32
N ALA A 185 -21.68 2.79 -7.63
CA ALA A 185 -22.99 2.80 -8.25
C ALA A 185 -22.87 2.40 -9.72
N GLU A 186 -23.86 1.66 -10.19
CA GLU A 186 -24.09 1.45 -11.60
C GLU A 186 -24.99 2.61 -12.06
N ASN A 187 -24.43 3.54 -12.85
CA ASN A 187 -25.27 4.56 -13.47
C ASN A 187 -26.06 3.90 -14.61
N GLY A 188 -27.22 4.44 -14.96
CA GLY A 188 -27.93 4.04 -16.18
C GLY A 188 -27.19 4.39 -17.49
N ASP A 189 -26.04 5.07 -17.38
CA ASP A 189 -25.02 5.16 -18.44
C ASP A 189 -24.13 3.91 -18.43
N ASP A 190 -23.66 3.47 -19.60
CA ASP A 190 -22.79 2.29 -19.82
C ASP A 190 -21.46 2.25 -19.02
N SER A 191 -21.17 3.23 -18.14
CA SER A 191 -19.90 3.31 -17.39
C SER A 191 -20.11 3.32 -15.86
N PRO A 192 -19.70 2.24 -15.16
CA PRO A 192 -19.80 2.14 -13.70
C PRO A 192 -18.92 3.17 -12.96
N ILE A 193 -19.37 3.57 -11.76
CA ILE A 193 -18.60 4.44 -10.86
C ILE A 193 -17.93 3.58 -9.79
N PHE A 194 -16.62 3.77 -9.59
CA PHE A 194 -15.84 3.04 -8.60
C PHE A 194 -15.41 3.91 -7.44
N SER A 195 -15.17 3.28 -6.30
CA SER A 195 -14.48 3.88 -5.16
C SER A 195 -13.45 2.88 -4.63
N GLY A 196 -12.52 3.33 -3.78
CA GLY A 196 -11.46 2.43 -3.33
C GLY A 196 -10.38 3.10 -2.50
N LEU A 197 -9.47 2.27 -1.98
CA LEU A 197 -8.28 2.76 -1.31
C LEU A 197 -7.14 2.91 -2.32
N ALA A 198 -6.67 4.14 -2.50
CA ALA A 198 -5.47 4.43 -3.29
C ALA A 198 -4.35 4.95 -2.39
N LYS A 199 -3.11 4.49 -2.62
CA LYS A 199 -1.90 5.00 -1.95
C LYS A 199 -0.96 5.61 -2.95
N SER A 200 -0.47 6.83 -2.66
CA SER A 200 0.45 7.56 -3.54
C SER A 200 1.71 6.75 -3.82
N CYS A 201 2.10 6.73 -5.09
CA CYS A 201 3.32 6.10 -5.58
C CYS A 201 4.34 7.17 -5.95
N ARG A 202 5.62 6.77 -6.00
CA ARG A 202 6.69 7.65 -6.48
C ARG A 202 7.42 6.97 -7.61
N LEU A 203 7.69 7.73 -8.66
CA LEU A 203 8.50 7.31 -9.79
C LEU A 203 9.85 8.01 -9.68
N ASP A 204 10.89 7.22 -9.46
CA ASP A 204 12.28 7.66 -9.54
C ASP A 204 12.85 7.17 -10.88
N THR A 205 13.71 7.96 -11.50
CA THR A 205 14.44 7.51 -12.72
C THR A 205 15.90 7.15 -12.45
N THR A 206 16.30 7.30 -11.18
CA THR A 206 17.64 6.96 -10.72
C THR A 206 17.73 5.51 -10.30
N LEU A 207 18.89 4.91 -10.54
CA LEU A 207 19.20 3.55 -10.13
C LEU A 207 19.14 3.37 -8.61
N PRO A 208 18.48 2.30 -8.11
CA PRO A 208 18.50 1.99 -6.69
C PRO A 208 19.88 1.51 -6.26
N PHE A 209 20.16 1.59 -4.95
CA PHE A 209 21.48 1.34 -4.40
C PHE A 209 22.05 -0.07 -4.67
N TYR A 210 21.19 -1.05 -5.00
CA TYR A 210 21.54 -2.44 -5.24
C TYR A 210 21.83 -2.74 -6.72
N ILE A 211 21.68 -1.77 -7.63
CA ILE A 211 21.99 -1.91 -9.07
C ILE A 211 22.98 -0.84 -9.48
N LYS A 212 23.92 -1.24 -10.32
CA LYS A 212 24.82 -0.37 -11.07
C LYS A 212 24.59 -0.68 -12.55
N SER A 213 24.26 0.34 -13.32
CA SER A 213 24.01 0.24 -14.76
C SER A 213 24.52 1.51 -15.44
N ASN A 214 24.89 1.39 -16.71
CA ASN A 214 25.22 2.51 -17.59
C ASN A 214 23.97 3.25 -18.11
N VAL A 215 22.78 2.65 -17.95
CA VAL A 215 21.51 3.21 -18.43
C VAL A 215 20.57 3.47 -17.24
N ASP A 216 19.85 4.59 -17.31
CA ASP A 216 18.77 4.95 -16.39
C ASP A 216 17.65 3.89 -16.39
N CYS A 217 16.93 3.78 -15.27
CA CYS A 217 15.84 2.82 -15.12
C CYS A 217 14.59 3.52 -14.60
N ILE A 218 13.41 3.00 -14.93
CA ILE A 218 12.16 3.49 -14.33
C ILE A 218 11.93 2.70 -13.05
N HIS A 219 11.97 3.38 -11.90
CA HIS A 219 11.80 2.79 -10.58
C HIS A 219 10.52 3.30 -9.93
N ILE A 220 9.51 2.44 -9.89
CA ILE A 220 8.20 2.75 -9.31
C ILE A 220 8.14 2.17 -7.90
N LYS A 221 8.12 3.05 -6.90
CA LYS A 221 7.87 2.69 -5.50
C LYS A 221 6.37 2.58 -5.28
N LEU A 222 5.93 1.34 -5.08
CA LEU A 222 4.55 0.94 -4.90
C LEU A 222 4.17 0.92 -3.41
N ALA A 223 2.89 0.67 -3.14
CA ALA A 223 2.39 0.47 -1.79
C ALA A 223 3.03 -0.76 -1.11
N GLU A 224 2.97 -0.80 0.22
CA GLU A 224 3.39 -1.96 1.03
C GLU A 224 4.88 -2.35 0.86
N GLY A 225 5.72 -1.42 0.39
CA GLY A 225 7.15 -1.64 0.19
C GLY A 225 7.47 -2.55 -1.00
N GLN A 226 6.55 -2.64 -1.97
CA GLN A 226 6.82 -3.19 -3.30
C GLN A 226 7.55 -2.16 -4.17
N GLN A 227 8.38 -2.62 -5.07
CA GLN A 227 9.08 -1.79 -6.07
C GLN A 227 9.02 -2.51 -7.41
N LEU A 228 8.63 -1.79 -8.46
CA LEU A 228 8.73 -2.26 -9.83
C LEU A 228 9.84 -1.48 -10.51
N LEU A 229 10.83 -2.21 -11.00
CA LEU A 229 11.91 -1.66 -11.78
C LEU A 229 11.73 -2.09 -13.23
N ILE A 230 11.81 -1.15 -14.17
CA ILE A 230 11.69 -1.43 -15.60
C ILE A 230 13.06 -1.11 -16.21
N LEU A 231 13.74 -2.14 -16.66
CA LEU A 231 15.05 -2.11 -17.33
C LEU A 231 14.87 -2.32 -18.85
N PRO A 232 15.85 -2.01 -19.70
CA PRO A 232 15.69 -2.18 -21.16
C PRO A 232 15.22 -3.56 -21.62
N ASP A 233 15.69 -4.64 -20.97
CA ASP A 233 15.45 -6.03 -21.36
C ASP A 233 14.36 -6.75 -20.57
N ARG A 234 14.13 -6.33 -19.31
CA ARG A 234 13.21 -7.01 -18.37
C ARG A 234 12.63 -6.03 -17.35
N ALA A 235 11.58 -6.44 -16.64
CA ALA A 235 11.13 -5.78 -15.43
C ALA A 235 11.48 -6.61 -14.19
N LEU A 236 11.89 -5.95 -13.10
CA LEU A 236 12.13 -6.60 -11.81
C LEU A 236 11.07 -6.16 -10.80
N LEU A 237 10.37 -7.13 -10.22
CA LEU A 237 9.46 -6.91 -9.11
C LEU A 237 10.17 -7.26 -7.79
N ILE A 238 10.24 -6.29 -6.89
CA ILE A 238 10.93 -6.43 -5.61
C ILE A 238 9.92 -6.25 -4.48
N ARG A 239 9.77 -7.28 -3.64
CA ARG A 239 8.92 -7.22 -2.44
C ARG A 239 9.72 -7.63 -1.22
N LYS A 240 9.93 -6.67 -0.32
CA LYS A 240 10.76 -6.82 0.90
C LYS A 240 12.20 -7.23 0.62
N ARG A 241 12.45 -8.51 0.36
CA ARG A 241 13.78 -9.10 0.10
C ARG A 241 13.80 -10.00 -1.12
N LYS A 242 12.64 -10.38 -1.65
CA LYS A 242 12.53 -11.26 -2.80
C LYS A 242 12.52 -10.43 -4.08
N VAL A 243 13.22 -10.90 -5.09
CA VAL A 243 13.29 -10.30 -6.42
C VAL A 243 12.78 -11.30 -7.44
N ILE A 244 11.89 -10.83 -8.29
CA ILE A 244 11.32 -11.59 -9.40
C ILE A 244 11.67 -10.87 -10.69
N SER A 245 12.26 -11.60 -11.64
CA SER A 245 12.41 -11.16 -13.02
C SER A 245 11.14 -11.44 -13.81
N LEU A 246 10.68 -10.46 -14.58
CA LEU A 246 9.52 -10.53 -15.46
C LEU A 246 9.96 -10.12 -16.86
N ASP A 247 9.73 -10.99 -17.84
CA ASP A 247 10.01 -10.68 -19.23
C ASP A 247 8.87 -9.86 -19.84
N TYR A 248 9.21 -8.98 -20.80
CA TYR A 248 8.21 -8.11 -21.43
C TYR A 248 7.14 -8.86 -22.23
N SER A 249 7.47 -10.04 -22.76
CA SER A 249 6.53 -10.93 -23.46
C SER A 249 5.37 -11.38 -22.58
N GLU A 250 5.57 -11.44 -21.27
CA GLU A 250 4.56 -11.88 -20.31
C GLU A 250 3.78 -10.72 -19.68
N LEU A 251 4.17 -9.48 -19.98
CA LEU A 251 3.59 -8.27 -19.39
C LEU A 251 2.53 -7.65 -20.30
N GLU A 252 1.29 -7.68 -19.84
CA GLU A 252 0.20 -6.94 -20.45
C GLU A 252 0.03 -5.59 -19.74
N ILE A 253 0.21 -4.51 -20.49
CA ILE A 253 -0.02 -3.14 -20.03
C ILE A 253 -1.24 -2.61 -20.76
N SER A 254 -2.30 -2.27 -20.03
CA SER A 254 -3.51 -1.69 -20.57
C SER A 254 -3.82 -0.36 -19.90
N LEU A 255 -4.29 0.59 -20.70
CA LEU A 255 -4.72 1.91 -20.23
C LEU A 255 -6.20 2.09 -20.57
N SER A 256 -6.98 2.50 -19.59
CA SER A 256 -8.40 2.82 -19.75
C SER A 256 -8.76 4.06 -18.94
N SER A 257 -9.88 4.71 -19.23
CA SER A 257 -10.42 5.77 -18.37
C SER A 257 -11.63 5.24 -17.61
N PHE A 258 -11.79 5.66 -16.36
CA PHE A 258 -12.91 5.23 -15.51
C PHE A 258 -13.33 6.32 -14.53
N LYS A 259 -14.58 6.22 -14.05
CA LYS A 259 -15.16 7.15 -13.08
C LYS A 259 -14.78 6.69 -11.66
N PHE A 260 -14.12 7.56 -10.90
CA PHE A 260 -13.67 7.26 -9.54
C PHE A 260 -14.13 8.33 -8.54
N VAL A 261 -14.69 7.90 -7.40
CA VAL A 261 -15.12 8.78 -6.32
C VAL A 261 -13.93 9.19 -5.46
N GLU A 262 -13.64 10.50 -5.41
CA GLU A 262 -12.55 11.04 -4.59
C GLU A 262 -13.06 11.45 -3.20
N VAL A 263 -12.63 10.72 -2.17
CA VAL A 263 -12.99 11.02 -0.77
C VAL A 263 -12.05 12.06 -0.15
N GLY A 264 -10.81 12.14 -0.66
CA GLY A 264 -9.73 12.97 -0.15
C GLY A 264 -9.67 14.36 -0.80
N THR A 265 -8.46 14.92 -0.82
CA THR A 265 -8.15 16.18 -1.51
C THR A 265 -8.23 15.97 -3.01
N LEU A 266 -9.06 16.77 -3.68
CA LEU A 266 -9.21 16.75 -5.13
C LEU A 266 -7.90 17.21 -5.80
N PRO A 267 -7.32 16.43 -6.72
CA PRO A 267 -6.19 16.87 -7.53
C PRO A 267 -6.60 18.00 -8.48
N ASN A 268 -5.79 19.06 -8.57
CA ASN A 268 -6.11 20.24 -9.41
C ASN A 268 -6.16 19.92 -10.91
N ASP A 269 -5.50 18.85 -11.35
CA ASP A 269 -5.45 18.42 -12.75
C ASP A 269 -6.50 17.33 -13.08
N ALA A 270 -7.37 16.99 -12.12
CA ALA A 270 -8.45 16.03 -12.31
C ALA A 270 -9.66 16.67 -12.99
N GLN A 271 -10.24 15.96 -13.96
CA GLN A 271 -11.51 16.35 -14.55
C GLN A 271 -12.67 15.84 -13.68
N VAL A 272 -13.39 16.75 -13.03
CA VAL A 272 -14.61 16.42 -12.29
C VAL A 272 -15.78 16.29 -13.27
N LEU A 273 -16.45 15.15 -13.28
CA LEU A 273 -17.60 14.89 -14.15
C LEU A 273 -18.92 15.24 -13.46
N THR A 274 -19.08 14.73 -12.25
CA THR A 274 -20.30 14.90 -11.45
C THR A 274 -19.95 14.78 -9.97
N HIS A 275 -20.96 14.81 -9.12
CA HIS A 275 -20.81 14.58 -7.69
C HIS A 275 -21.85 13.57 -7.22
N VAL A 276 -21.49 12.82 -6.18
CA VAL A 276 -22.35 11.82 -5.54
C VAL A 276 -22.37 12.05 -4.03
N TRP A 277 -23.51 11.80 -3.39
CA TRP A 277 -23.59 11.85 -1.94
C TRP A 277 -22.89 10.65 -1.32
N GLN A 278 -22.04 10.88 -0.31
CA GLN A 278 -21.37 9.84 0.46
C GLN A 278 -22.35 8.80 1.01
N TYR A 279 -23.53 9.27 1.44
CA TYR A 279 -24.66 8.42 1.80
C TYR A 279 -25.85 8.76 0.90
N ALA A 280 -26.11 7.93 -0.10
CA ALA A 280 -27.22 8.11 -1.03
C ALA A 280 -28.32 7.07 -0.78
N ASN A 281 -29.58 7.48 -0.98
CA ASN A 281 -30.69 6.55 -1.09
C ASN A 281 -30.57 5.73 -2.39
N LYS A 282 -31.39 4.68 -2.57
CA LYS A 282 -31.44 3.90 -3.82
C LYS A 282 -31.69 4.75 -5.08
N ASN A 283 -32.28 5.94 -4.90
CA ASN A 283 -32.59 6.88 -5.98
C ASN A 283 -31.47 7.90 -6.25
N GLY A 284 -30.33 7.82 -5.55
CA GLY A 284 -29.20 8.76 -5.69
C GLY A 284 -29.30 10.04 -4.85
N GLU A 285 -30.48 10.34 -4.29
CA GLU A 285 -30.70 11.49 -3.40
C GLU A 285 -29.98 11.36 -2.04
N PRO A 286 -29.64 12.49 -1.37
CA PRO A 286 -28.97 12.44 -0.08
C PRO A 286 -29.82 11.75 1.00
N ASP A 287 -29.23 10.77 1.70
CA ASP A 287 -29.85 10.20 2.88
C ASP A 287 -29.80 11.22 4.03
N LYS A 288 -30.96 11.81 4.34
CA LYS A 288 -31.14 12.85 5.35
C LYS A 288 -30.95 12.34 6.80
N ARG A 289 -30.79 11.04 7.02
CA ARG A 289 -30.46 10.47 8.34
C ARG A 289 -29.05 10.84 8.79
N TYR A 290 -28.17 11.17 7.85
CA TYR A 290 -26.79 11.56 8.14
C TYR A 290 -26.64 13.07 8.12
N ASN A 291 -26.39 13.66 9.29
CA ASN A 291 -26.27 15.11 9.46
C ASN A 291 -25.04 15.71 8.72
N ASN A 292 -23.97 14.93 8.55
CA ASN A 292 -22.74 15.35 7.87
C ASN A 292 -22.53 14.55 6.56
N ASN A 293 -23.55 14.48 5.73
CA ASN A 293 -23.46 13.80 4.44
C ASN A 293 -22.65 14.64 3.44
N ARG A 294 -21.46 14.19 3.05
CA ARG A 294 -20.60 14.92 2.12
C ARG A 294 -21.01 14.69 0.67
N HIS A 295 -20.91 15.73 -0.14
CA HIS A 295 -20.99 15.63 -1.59
C HIS A 295 -19.58 15.35 -2.14
N LEU A 296 -19.36 14.16 -2.69
CA LEU A 296 -18.07 13.67 -3.14
C LEU A 296 -17.94 13.86 -4.66
N PRO A 297 -16.84 14.44 -5.16
CA PRO A 297 -16.62 14.57 -6.59
C PRO A 297 -16.31 13.22 -7.22
N VAL A 298 -16.94 12.96 -8.37
CA VAL A 298 -16.63 11.85 -9.27
C VAL A 298 -15.71 12.38 -10.36
N CYS A 299 -14.47 11.91 -10.34
CA CYS A 299 -13.44 12.32 -11.28
C CYS A 299 -13.29 11.28 -12.38
N LEU A 300 -12.97 11.73 -13.58
CA LEU A 300 -12.48 10.85 -14.64
C LEU A 300 -10.99 10.64 -14.41
N TYR A 301 -10.57 9.43 -14.08
CA TYR A 301 -9.16 9.06 -13.94
C TYR A 301 -8.75 8.09 -15.03
N ALA A 302 -7.46 8.13 -15.35
CA ALA A 302 -6.84 7.10 -16.17
C ALA A 302 -6.40 5.95 -15.26
N ASN A 303 -6.61 4.75 -15.75
CA ASN A 303 -6.34 3.48 -15.11
C ASN A 303 -5.30 2.72 -15.92
N LEU A 304 -4.11 2.57 -15.35
CA LEU A 304 -3.02 1.81 -15.95
C LEU A 304 -2.90 0.48 -15.22
N ILE A 305 -3.28 -0.60 -15.90
CA ILE A 305 -3.19 -1.96 -15.39
C ILE A 305 -1.96 -2.62 -15.98
N ILE A 306 -1.11 -3.17 -15.13
CA ILE A 306 0.05 -3.99 -15.50
C ILE A 306 -0.19 -5.37 -14.91
N LYS A 307 -0.32 -6.39 -15.76
CA LYS A 307 -0.58 -7.77 -15.31
C LYS A 307 0.26 -8.80 -16.08
N ASN A 308 0.40 -9.98 -15.49
CA ASN A 308 0.96 -11.18 -16.12
C ASN A 308 0.02 -12.37 -15.88
N SER A 309 0.01 -13.31 -16.82
CA SER A 309 -0.60 -14.65 -16.71
C SER A 309 -0.26 -15.40 -15.41
N THR A 310 0.93 -15.20 -14.84
CA THR A 310 1.42 -15.81 -13.59
C THR A 310 0.82 -15.18 -12.32
N GLY A 311 -0.10 -14.22 -12.49
CA GLY A 311 -0.88 -13.60 -11.43
C GLY A 311 -0.44 -12.19 -11.07
N PHE A 312 0.77 -11.75 -11.45
CA PHE A 312 1.19 -10.36 -11.19
C PHE A 312 0.13 -9.38 -11.65
N TYR A 313 -0.27 -8.45 -10.78
CA TYR A 313 -1.30 -7.47 -11.06
C TYR A 313 -1.03 -6.18 -10.28
N ILE A 314 -0.91 -5.08 -11.00
CA ILE A 314 -0.77 -3.73 -10.45
C ILE A 314 -1.76 -2.82 -11.18
N GLU A 315 -2.55 -2.08 -10.42
CA GLU A 315 -3.44 -1.05 -10.94
C GLU A 315 -2.99 0.31 -10.43
N LEU A 316 -2.67 1.22 -11.35
CA LEU A 316 -2.23 2.58 -11.09
C LEU A 316 -3.29 3.56 -11.57
N ILE A 317 -3.63 4.53 -10.73
CA ILE A 317 -4.55 5.62 -11.04
C ILE A 317 -3.79 6.92 -11.27
N ILE A 318 -4.17 7.62 -12.33
CA ILE A 318 -3.59 8.88 -12.77
C ILE A 318 -4.70 9.93 -12.89
N SER A 319 -4.50 11.11 -12.29
CA SER A 319 -5.51 12.17 -12.32
C SER A 319 -5.73 12.77 -13.71
N ASN A 320 -4.66 12.92 -14.49
CA ASN A 320 -4.71 13.60 -15.78
C ASN A 320 -4.82 12.61 -16.94
N ASN A 321 -6.01 12.51 -17.54
CA ASN A 321 -6.24 11.63 -18.70
C ASN A 321 -5.48 12.04 -19.95
N ARG A 322 -5.16 13.32 -20.15
CA ARG A 322 -4.44 13.78 -21.35
C ARG A 322 -3.01 13.24 -21.34
N LYS A 323 -2.30 13.40 -20.22
CA LYS A 323 -0.96 12.84 -20.03
C LYS A 323 -0.95 11.31 -20.16
N ALA A 324 -2.01 10.65 -19.71
CA ALA A 324 -2.16 9.21 -19.85
C ALA A 324 -2.36 8.78 -21.31
N LYS A 325 -3.15 9.53 -22.10
CA LYS A 325 -3.28 9.31 -23.54
C LYS A 325 -1.95 9.51 -24.27
N ASP A 326 -1.26 10.62 -24.00
CA ASP A 326 0.07 10.90 -24.58
C ASP A 326 1.05 9.74 -24.28
N PHE A 327 1.01 9.19 -23.07
CA PHE A 327 1.77 7.99 -22.70
C PHE A 327 1.37 6.75 -23.51
N SER A 328 0.07 6.51 -23.69
CA SER A 328 -0.43 5.38 -24.49
C SER A 328 0.07 5.46 -25.93
N ASP A 329 -0.04 6.63 -26.54
CA ASP A 329 0.37 6.84 -27.93
C ASP A 329 1.87 6.56 -28.09
N LEU A 330 2.71 7.11 -27.21
CA LEU A 330 4.16 6.83 -27.19
C LEU A 330 4.46 5.34 -26.98
N MET A 331 3.77 4.68 -26.04
CA MET A 331 3.99 3.25 -25.79
C MET A 331 3.53 2.36 -26.95
N THR A 332 2.51 2.76 -27.71
CA THR A 332 2.08 2.03 -28.92
C THR A 332 3.12 2.16 -30.03
N HIS A 333 3.67 3.35 -30.26
CA HIS A 333 4.75 3.57 -31.22
C HIS A 333 5.99 2.74 -30.91
N ILE A 334 6.32 2.58 -29.62
CA ILE A 334 7.42 1.74 -29.15
C ILE A 334 7.14 0.23 -29.36
N LYS A 335 5.88 -0.21 -29.19
CA LYS A 335 5.49 -1.62 -29.38
C LYS A 335 5.34 -2.05 -30.83
N THR A 336 5.16 -1.10 -31.75
CA THR A 336 5.22 -1.33 -33.19
C THR A 336 6.65 -1.05 -33.65
N PRO A 337 7.60 -2.00 -33.55
CA PRO A 337 8.70 -1.94 -34.47
C PRO A 337 8.04 -2.04 -35.84
N THR A 338 8.39 -1.11 -36.71
CA THR A 338 8.14 -1.20 -38.15
C THR A 338 8.32 -2.64 -38.61
N ASP A 339 7.20 -3.34 -38.83
CA ASP A 339 7.08 -4.37 -39.85
C ASP A 339 7.32 -3.64 -41.19
N SER A 340 8.57 -3.35 -41.50
CA SER A 340 8.95 -2.87 -42.81
C SER A 340 10.37 -3.32 -43.15
N LEU A 341 10.37 -4.45 -43.87
CA LEU A 341 11.29 -4.93 -44.91
C LEU A 341 12.54 -5.71 -44.48
#